data_AF-A0A090QSH7-F1
#
_entry.id   AF-A0A090QSH7-F1
#
_cell.length_a   1.000
_cell.length_b   1.000
_cell.length_c   1.000
_cell.angle_alpha   90.00
_cell.angle_beta   90.00
_cell.angle_gamma   90.00
#
_symmetry.space_group_name_H-M   'P 1'
#
loop_
_entity.id
_entity.type
_entity.pdbx_description
1 polymer ?
#
loop_
_entity_poly.entity_id
_entity_poly.type
_entity_poly.pdbx_seq_one_letter_code
_entity_poly.pdbx_strand_id
1 'polypeptide(L)'
;MMRNTKLKVHFVRDDTNETVYQTDGAWVLAVTDEAATVNNIASAKAAAIALVDGKDFKHVAIKSSSTFVEQTIDPVRATTNKLGNFSFYKESGKDLKVIMSQRTGRIRTCGISGDYYNYERCS
;
A
#
# COMPACT_ATOMS: atom_id res chain seq x y z
N MET A 1 9.53 -17.11 -16.34
CA MET A 1 8.57 -17.86 -15.50
C MET A 1 8.57 -17.23 -14.12
N MET A 2 7.48 -16.57 -13.70
CA MET A 2 7.29 -16.29 -12.27
C MET A 2 7.02 -17.64 -11.59
N ARG A 3 7.92 -18.05 -10.70
CA ARG A 3 7.70 -19.23 -9.85
C ARG A 3 6.62 -18.87 -8.83
N ASN A 4 6.04 -19.87 -8.17
CA ASN A 4 5.18 -19.68 -7.00
C ASN A 4 6.01 -19.16 -5.81
N THR A 5 6.53 -17.93 -5.92
CA THR A 5 7.30 -17.24 -4.88
C THR A 5 6.36 -16.39 -4.05
N LYS A 6 6.51 -16.47 -2.72
CA LYS A 6 5.82 -15.57 -1.81
C LYS A 6 6.27 -14.15 -2.09
N LEU A 7 5.31 -13.23 -2.17
CA LEU A 7 5.56 -11.82 -2.41
C LEU A 7 5.34 -11.03 -1.13
N LYS A 8 5.97 -9.87 -1.03
CA LYS A 8 5.74 -8.91 0.04
C LYS A 8 5.44 -7.53 -0.53
N VAL A 9 4.44 -6.85 0.04
CA VAL A 9 4.14 -5.44 -0.23
C VAL A 9 4.79 -4.61 0.86
N HIS A 10 5.50 -3.56 0.44
CA HIS A 10 6.14 -2.60 1.31
C HIS A 10 5.63 -1.20 1.01
N PHE A 11 5.21 -0.48 2.04
CA PHE A 11 5.12 0.98 1.98
C PHE A 11 6.32 1.54 2.73
N VAL A 12 7.19 2.24 2.01
CA VAL A 12 8.52 2.61 2.50
C VAL A 12 8.68 4.12 2.46
N ARG A 13 9.18 4.65 3.57
CA ARG A 13 9.76 5.99 3.66
C ARG A 13 11.09 5.90 4.39
N ASP A 14 11.95 6.89 4.16
CA ASP A 14 13.25 6.93 4.83
C ASP A 14 13.18 7.55 6.24
N ASP A 15 12.05 8.16 6.62
CA ASP A 15 11.85 8.92 7.86
C ASP A 15 10.97 8.22 8.92
N THR A 16 10.60 6.95 8.73
CA THR A 16 9.81 6.12 9.67
C THR A 16 8.40 6.64 10.03
N ASN A 17 7.85 7.55 9.22
CA ASN A 17 6.54 8.17 9.45
C ASN A 17 5.42 7.58 8.57
N GLU A 18 5.47 6.28 8.26
CA GLU A 18 4.53 5.61 7.34
C GLU A 18 3.07 5.63 7.82
N THR A 19 2.84 5.81 9.12
CA THR A 19 1.51 5.78 9.75
C THR A 19 0.85 7.15 9.90
N VAL A 20 1.57 8.21 9.55
CA VAL A 20 1.09 9.60 9.55
C VAL A 20 0.81 10.03 8.12
N TYR A 21 -0.14 10.94 7.91
CA TYR A 21 -0.39 11.47 6.56
C TYR A 21 0.79 12.26 6.03
N GLN A 22 1.24 11.89 4.83
CA GLN A 22 2.34 12.55 4.13
C GLN A 22 1.87 13.07 2.77
N THR A 23 2.30 14.26 2.39
CA THR A 23 1.90 14.94 1.13
C THR A 23 3.09 15.29 0.23
N ASP A 24 4.31 14.99 0.69
CA ASP A 24 5.58 15.36 0.03
C ASP A 24 5.94 14.48 -1.17
N GLY A 25 5.27 13.33 -1.33
CA GLY A 25 5.60 12.33 -2.35
C GLY A 25 6.89 11.55 -2.05
N ALA A 26 7.49 11.69 -0.87
CA ALA A 26 8.71 11.01 -0.45
C ALA A 26 8.42 9.60 0.09
N TRP A 27 7.73 8.78 -0.70
CA TRP A 27 7.34 7.43 -0.33
C TRP A 27 7.33 6.51 -1.55
N VAL A 28 7.39 5.21 -1.31
CA VAL A 28 7.27 4.17 -2.34
C VAL A 28 6.32 3.07 -1.87
N LEU A 29 5.47 2.60 -2.76
CA LEU A 29 4.78 1.31 -2.61
C LEU A 29 5.45 0.30 -3.54
N ALA A 30 6.04 -0.76 -3.00
CA ALA A 30 6.76 -1.77 -3.77
C ALA A 30 6.18 -3.16 -3.49
N VAL A 31 6.10 -3.98 -4.55
CA VAL A 31 5.89 -5.42 -4.43
C VAL A 31 7.23 -6.09 -4.73
N THR A 32 7.72 -6.91 -3.81
CA THR A 32 9.01 -7.60 -3.90
C THR A 32 8.84 -9.10 -3.65
N ASP A 33 9.87 -9.90 -3.93
CA ASP A 33 9.95 -11.24 -3.37
C ASP A 33 10.05 -11.17 -1.83
N GLU A 34 9.51 -12.16 -1.11
CA GLU A 34 9.52 -12.19 0.36
C GLU A 34 10.94 -12.16 0.95
N ALA A 35 11.92 -12.71 0.24
CA ALA A 35 13.32 -12.76 0.66
C ALA A 35 14.08 -11.45 0.45
N ALA A 36 13.50 -10.47 -0.28
CA ALA A 36 14.13 -9.18 -0.48
C ALA A 36 14.23 -8.42 0.84
N THR A 37 15.40 -7.83 1.10
CA THR A 37 15.59 -6.94 2.25
C THR A 37 15.31 -5.51 1.82
N VAL A 38 14.26 -4.91 2.37
CA VAL A 38 13.82 -3.55 2.05
C VAL A 38 13.88 -2.71 3.32
N ASN A 39 14.84 -1.78 3.38
CA ASN A 39 15.08 -0.94 4.55
C ASN A 39 14.89 0.56 4.26
N ASN A 40 14.84 0.94 2.99
CA ASN A 40 14.76 2.32 2.52
C ASN A 40 14.23 2.36 1.09
N ILE A 41 13.90 3.55 0.59
CA ILE A 41 13.35 3.74 -0.75
C ILE A 41 14.26 3.17 -1.85
N ALA A 42 15.58 3.31 -1.73
CA ALA A 42 16.52 2.81 -2.73
C ALA A 42 16.48 1.28 -2.84
N SER A 43 16.51 0.58 -1.70
CA SER A 43 16.39 -0.88 -1.64
C SER A 43 15.01 -1.36 -2.11
N ALA A 44 13.93 -0.64 -1.79
CA ALA A 44 12.59 -0.94 -2.27
C ALA A 44 12.50 -0.90 -3.80
N LYS A 45 13.06 0.16 -4.42
CA LYS A 45 13.09 0.33 -5.88
C LYS A 45 13.94 -0.74 -6.57
N ALA A 46 15.09 -1.07 -6.00
CA ALA A 46 15.99 -2.08 -6.57
C ALA A 46 15.38 -3.49 -6.57
N ALA A 47 14.60 -3.83 -5.54
CA ALA A 47 13.98 -5.15 -5.39
C ALA A 47 12.55 -5.24 -5.96
N ALA A 48 11.99 -4.14 -6.48
CA ALA A 48 10.61 -4.07 -6.91
C ALA A 48 10.34 -4.91 -8.17
N ILE A 49 9.40 -5.83 -8.06
CA ILE A 49 8.72 -6.48 -9.19
C ILE A 49 7.67 -5.53 -9.77
N ALA A 50 6.98 -4.79 -8.89
CA ALA A 50 6.06 -3.71 -9.23
C ALA A 50 6.26 -2.55 -8.26
N LEU A 51 6.09 -1.33 -8.77
CA LEU A 51 6.45 -0.10 -8.06
C LEU A 51 5.42 1.00 -8.32
N VAL A 52 5.05 1.73 -7.27
CA VAL A 52 4.44 3.05 -7.34
C VAL A 52 5.38 4.04 -6.66
N ASP A 53 5.85 5.04 -7.41
CA ASP A 53 6.68 6.12 -6.89
C ASP A 53 5.79 7.29 -6.44
N GLY A 54 5.89 7.67 -5.17
CA GLY A 54 5.10 8.76 -4.59
C GLY A 54 5.40 10.13 -5.20
N LYS A 55 6.53 10.29 -5.91
CA LYS A 55 6.89 11.55 -6.57
C LYS A 55 5.85 12.04 -7.57
N ASP A 56 5.15 11.11 -8.23
CA ASP A 56 4.10 11.42 -9.20
C ASP A 56 2.77 11.82 -8.52
N PHE A 57 2.68 11.67 -7.19
CA PHE A 57 1.47 11.88 -6.39
C PHE A 57 1.67 12.94 -5.30
N LYS A 58 2.53 13.94 -5.54
CA LYS A 58 2.67 15.10 -4.64
C LYS A 58 1.31 15.77 -4.40
N HIS A 59 1.11 16.26 -3.18
CA HIS A 59 -0.15 16.85 -2.71
C HIS A 59 -1.31 15.87 -2.55
N VAL A 60 -1.11 14.56 -2.75
CA VAL A 60 -2.00 13.53 -2.25
C VAL A 60 -1.50 13.11 -0.88
N ALA A 61 -2.32 13.33 0.15
CA ALA A 61 -2.02 12.86 1.49
C ALA A 61 -2.20 11.34 1.54
N ILE A 62 -1.19 10.60 2.01
CA ILE A 62 -1.24 9.15 2.14
C ILE A 62 -0.67 8.68 3.47
N LYS A 63 -1.19 7.58 4.00
CA LYS A 63 -0.63 6.83 5.12
C LYS A 63 -0.91 5.35 4.98
N SER A 64 -0.06 4.52 5.57
CA SER A 64 -0.31 3.10 5.78
C SER A 64 -0.90 2.86 7.17
N SER A 65 -1.77 1.86 7.31
CA SER A 65 -2.02 1.31 8.65
C SER A 65 -0.77 0.59 9.15
N SER A 66 -0.51 0.62 10.47
CA SER A 66 0.66 -0.02 11.09
C SER A 66 0.83 -1.51 10.74
N THR A 67 -0.28 -2.22 10.50
CA THR A 67 -0.29 -3.63 10.11
C THR A 67 0.05 -3.91 8.65
N PHE A 68 0.20 -2.87 7.82
CA PHE A 68 0.31 -2.95 6.36
C PHE A 68 1.57 -2.27 5.80
N VAL A 69 2.46 -1.80 6.68
CA VAL A 69 3.80 -1.30 6.29
C VAL A 69 4.58 -2.42 5.59
N GLU A 70 4.42 -3.66 6.06
CA GLU A 70 4.87 -4.88 5.40
C GLU A 70 3.80 -5.97 5.42
N GLN A 71 3.56 -6.57 4.26
CA GLN A 71 2.55 -7.62 4.13
C GLN A 71 2.92 -8.70 3.13
N THR A 72 2.88 -9.96 3.58
CA THR A 72 3.09 -11.12 2.71
C THR A 72 1.81 -11.48 1.95
N ILE A 73 1.94 -11.79 0.67
CA ILE A 73 0.88 -12.29 -0.20
C ILE A 73 1.10 -13.80 -0.44
N ASP A 74 0.04 -14.57 -0.26
CA ASP A 74 0.00 -15.99 -0.59
C ASP A 74 0.16 -16.19 -2.11
N PRO A 75 1.15 -16.99 -2.56
CA PRO A 75 1.48 -17.10 -3.99
C PRO A 75 0.43 -17.84 -4.82
N VAL A 76 -0.47 -18.60 -4.18
CA VAL A 76 -1.48 -19.41 -4.88
C VAL A 76 -2.82 -18.69 -4.89
N ARG A 77 -3.21 -18.12 -3.75
CA ARG A 77 -4.54 -17.49 -3.57
C ARG A 77 -4.53 -15.98 -3.71
N ALA A 78 -3.35 -15.36 -3.82
CA ALA A 78 -3.15 -13.91 -3.79
C ALA A 78 -3.78 -13.25 -2.54
N THR A 79 -3.90 -13.97 -1.43
CA THR A 79 -4.50 -13.50 -0.18
C THR A 79 -3.46 -13.01 0.79
N THR A 80 -3.87 -12.16 1.73
CA THR A 80 -3.04 -11.75 2.88
C THR A 80 -3.46 -12.47 4.16
N ASN A 81 -2.49 -12.74 5.04
CA ASN A 81 -2.72 -13.18 6.42
C ASN A 81 -3.06 -12.04 7.40
N LYS A 82 -2.79 -10.77 7.06
CA LYS A 82 -3.05 -9.58 7.89
C LYS A 82 -4.16 -8.69 7.30
N LEU A 83 -4.93 -8.07 8.19
CA LEU A 83 -5.80 -6.94 7.84
C LEU A 83 -4.96 -5.67 7.86
N GLY A 84 -5.13 -4.85 6.83
CA GLY A 84 -4.65 -3.47 6.84
C GLY A 84 -5.05 -2.77 5.56
N ASN A 85 -4.57 -1.55 5.42
CA ASN A 85 -5.01 -0.65 4.37
C ASN A 85 -4.02 0.50 4.16
N PHE A 86 -4.14 1.11 2.99
CA PHE A 86 -3.66 2.46 2.74
C PHE A 86 -4.84 3.42 2.82
N SER A 87 -4.64 4.55 3.48
CA SER A 87 -5.59 5.66 3.45
C SER A 87 -4.98 6.82 2.71
N PHE A 88 -5.75 7.45 1.85
CA PHE A 88 -5.27 8.60 1.10
C PHE A 88 -6.41 9.58 0.80
N TYR A 89 -6.06 10.85 0.66
CA TYR A 89 -7.00 11.90 0.26
C TYR A 89 -6.29 12.99 -0.54
N LYS A 90 -7.05 13.67 -1.41
CA LYS A 90 -6.63 14.93 -2.02
C LYS A 90 -7.20 16.13 -1.27
N GLU A 91 -8.48 16.04 -0.90
CA GLU A 91 -9.17 17.03 -0.07
C GLU A 91 -9.38 16.47 1.34
N SER A 92 -9.03 17.25 2.36
CA SER A 92 -9.17 16.86 3.76
C SER A 92 -10.62 16.47 4.09
N GLY A 93 -10.81 15.33 4.75
CA GLY A 93 -12.12 14.79 5.10
C GLY A 93 -12.80 13.98 4.01
N LYS A 94 -12.16 13.82 2.83
CA LYS A 94 -12.60 12.92 1.75
C LYS A 94 -11.66 11.72 1.63
N ASP A 95 -11.44 11.04 2.75
CA ASP A 95 -10.49 9.94 2.85
C ASP A 95 -10.99 8.68 2.12
N LEU A 96 -10.15 8.18 1.21
CA LEU A 96 -10.29 6.87 0.60
C LEU A 96 -9.43 5.85 1.33
N LYS A 97 -9.86 4.59 1.28
CA LYS A 97 -9.19 3.45 1.88
C LYS A 97 -9.04 2.34 0.85
N VAL A 98 -7.81 1.87 0.67
CA VAL A 98 -7.49 0.67 -0.12
C VAL A 98 -7.45 -0.53 0.81
N ILE A 99 -8.27 -1.55 0.55
CA ILE A 99 -8.37 -2.75 1.39
C ILE A 99 -8.15 -3.97 0.51
N MET A 100 -7.32 -4.90 0.97
CA MET A 100 -7.20 -6.23 0.37
C MET A 100 -7.97 -7.26 1.19
N SER A 101 -8.85 -8.01 0.54
CA SER A 101 -9.61 -9.11 1.16
C SER A 101 -8.69 -10.26 1.57
N GLN A 102 -8.73 -10.65 2.83
CA GLN A 102 -7.98 -11.81 3.32
C GLN A 102 -8.47 -13.14 2.73
N ARG A 103 -9.73 -13.21 2.27
CA ARG A 103 -10.31 -14.45 1.74
C ARG A 103 -10.11 -14.62 0.25
N THR A 104 -10.17 -13.52 -0.50
CA THR A 104 -10.21 -13.56 -1.96
C THR A 104 -9.04 -12.85 -2.64
N GLY A 105 -8.20 -12.13 -1.89
CA GLY A 105 -7.11 -11.34 -2.45
C GLY A 105 -7.57 -10.10 -3.21
N ARG A 106 -8.88 -9.90 -3.39
CA ARG A 106 -9.44 -8.76 -4.12
C ARG A 106 -9.11 -7.46 -3.39
N ILE A 107 -8.58 -6.51 -4.15
CA ILE A 107 -8.33 -5.16 -3.70
C ILE A 107 -9.55 -4.30 -4.04
N ARG A 108 -10.03 -3.52 -3.06
CA ARG A 108 -11.07 -2.51 -3.26
C ARG A 108 -10.60 -1.16 -2.74
N THR A 109 -11.06 -0.10 -3.39
CA THR A 109 -10.95 1.26 -2.89
C THR A 109 -12.36 1.74 -2.53
N CYS A 110 -12.52 2.34 -1.35
CA CYS A 110 -13.79 2.84 -0.86
C CYS A 110 -13.59 4.08 0.01
N GLY A 111 -14.61 4.94 0.13
CA GLY A 111 -14.56 6.12 1.01
C GLY A 111 -14.81 5.75 2.48
N ILE A 112 -14.04 6.33 3.41
CA ILE A 112 -14.12 5.96 4.83
C ILE A 112 -15.46 6.40 5.45
N SER A 113 -15.87 7.64 5.19
CA SER A 113 -17.05 8.27 5.80
C SER A 113 -18.19 8.53 4.82
N GLY A 114 -17.98 8.32 3.52
CA GLY A 114 -18.98 8.61 2.50
C GLY A 114 -18.50 8.24 1.11
N ASP A 115 -19.26 8.64 0.11
CA ASP A 115 -18.92 8.43 -1.28
C ASP A 115 -18.02 9.58 -1.76
N TYR A 116 -16.81 9.26 -2.21
CA TYR A 116 -15.80 10.25 -2.59
C TYR A 116 -15.12 9.87 -3.90
N TYR A 117 -14.95 10.83 -4.81
CA TYR A 117 -14.27 10.63 -6.10
C TYR A 117 -14.82 9.43 -6.91
N ASN A 118 -16.15 9.23 -6.87
CA ASN A 118 -16.87 8.10 -7.47
C ASN A 118 -16.55 6.72 -6.86
N TYR A 119 -15.91 6.67 -5.69
CA TYR A 119 -15.83 5.47 -4.88
C TYR A 119 -16.94 5.48 -3.83
N GLU A 120 -17.67 4.37 -3.75
CA GLU A 120 -18.67 4.15 -2.71
C GLU A 120 -18.03 4.06 -1.32
N ARG A 121 -18.83 4.38 -0.30
CA ARG A 121 -18.45 4.21 1.10
C ARG A 121 -18.06 2.76 1.40
N CYS A 122 -17.07 2.58 2.27
CA CYS A 122 -16.71 1.25 2.77
C CYS A 122 -17.88 0.62 3.53
N SER A 123 -18.36 -0.51 3.01
CA SER A 123 -19.24 -1.47 3.68
C SER A 123 -18.49 -2.52 4.48
#